data_AF-A0A4S4KTB3-F1
#
_entry.id   AF-A0A4S4KTB3-F1
#
_cell.length_a   1.000
_cell.length_b   1.000
_cell.length_c   1.000
_cell.angle_alpha   90.00
_cell.angle_beta   90.00
_cell.angle_gamma   90.00
#
_symmetry.space_group_name_H-M   'P 1'
#
loop_
_entity.id
_entity.type
_entity.pdbx_description
1 polymer ?
#
loop_
_entity_poly.entity_id
_entity_poly.type
_entity_poly.pdbx_seq_one_letter_code
_entity_poly.pdbx_strand_id
1 'polypeptide(L)'
;MELAGLACAQTLATVYKKDKFPRVLVCCGPGNQGGDGLVAARHLGMFGYDPMVWMPKPGSKEIYQRLATQCKNMKIPIIQPTNDMSPLRDALARSDVILDAIFGFSFKPPVREPFDQALSLITESGLPIVSVDIPSGWDVEKGNAAGVGLDPDVLVSLTAPKEGAREFKGL
;
A
#
# COMPACT_ATOMS: atom_id res chain seq x y z
N MET A 1 -11.26 4.38 -8.53
CA MET A 1 -9.79 4.38 -8.62
C MET A 1 -9.23 5.79 -8.49
N GLU A 2 -9.48 6.71 -9.43
CA GLU A 2 -8.87 8.05 -9.35
C GLU A 2 -9.19 8.81 -8.04
N LEU A 3 -10.46 8.89 -7.68
CA LEU A 3 -10.88 9.53 -6.42
C LEU A 3 -10.41 8.76 -5.17
N ALA A 4 -10.36 7.43 -5.26
CA ALA A 4 -9.91 6.58 -4.16
C ALA A 4 -8.42 6.81 -3.86
N GLY A 5 -7.56 6.73 -4.88
CA GLY A 5 -6.13 6.98 -4.71
C GLY A 5 -5.82 8.42 -4.30
N LEU A 6 -6.58 9.41 -4.80
CA LEU A 6 -6.49 10.80 -4.30
C LEU A 6 -6.81 10.88 -2.80
N ALA A 7 -7.91 10.26 -2.35
CA ALA A 7 -8.28 10.24 -0.94
C ALA A 7 -7.21 9.55 -0.07
N CYS A 8 -6.58 8.49 -0.57
CA CYS A 8 -5.47 7.82 0.12
C CYS A 8 -4.26 8.76 0.27
N ALA A 9 -3.86 9.44 -0.80
CA ALA A 9 -2.76 10.39 -0.77
C ALA A 9 -3.05 11.59 0.16
N GLN A 10 -4.28 12.10 0.14
CA GLN A 10 -4.71 13.18 1.04
C GLN A 10 -4.70 12.75 2.50
N THR A 11 -5.14 11.53 2.80
CA THR A 11 -5.14 10.98 4.16
C THR A 11 -3.71 10.82 4.68
N LEU A 12 -2.82 10.21 3.89
CA LEU A 12 -1.41 10.09 4.24
C LEU A 12 -0.78 11.46 4.49
N ALA A 13 -1.01 12.43 3.59
CA ALA A 13 -0.46 13.79 3.75
C ALA A 13 -1.07 14.57 4.92
N THR A 14 -2.26 14.18 5.39
CA THR A 14 -2.90 14.79 6.56
C THR A 14 -2.20 14.33 7.84
N VAL A 15 -1.95 13.03 7.97
CA VAL A 15 -1.39 12.42 9.17
C VAL A 15 0.14 12.54 9.21
N TYR A 16 0.82 12.22 8.10
CA TYR A 16 2.27 12.16 7.99
C TYR A 16 2.79 13.33 7.16
N LYS A 17 3.13 14.44 7.82
CA LYS A 17 3.59 15.67 7.12
C LYS A 17 4.93 15.46 6.43
N LYS A 18 5.02 15.85 5.15
CA LYS A 18 6.23 15.73 4.30
C LYS A 18 7.52 16.26 4.92
N ASP A 19 7.47 17.27 5.80
CA ASP A 19 8.67 17.82 6.43
C ASP A 19 9.33 16.82 7.39
N LYS A 20 8.57 15.83 7.86
CA LYS A 20 9.05 14.73 8.72
C LYS A 20 9.05 13.37 8.02
N PHE A 21 8.09 13.14 7.11
CA PHE A 21 7.91 11.87 6.41
C PHE A 21 7.93 12.06 4.88
N PRO A 22 9.03 12.58 4.29
CA PRO A 22 9.06 12.89 2.87
C PRO A 22 9.02 11.64 1.97
N ARG A 23 9.57 10.51 2.41
CA ARG A 23 9.78 9.32 1.56
C ARG A 23 8.68 8.30 1.82
N VAL A 24 7.91 7.98 0.78
CA VAL A 24 6.74 7.08 0.90
C VAL A 24 6.97 5.80 0.11
N LEU A 25 6.93 4.65 0.78
CA LEU A 25 6.87 3.37 0.09
C LEU A 25 5.41 3.01 -0.19
N VAL A 26 5.04 2.93 -1.46
CA VAL A 26 3.71 2.49 -1.89
C VAL A 26 3.76 1.03 -2.30
N CYS A 27 3.19 0.16 -1.46
CA CYS A 27 3.16 -1.28 -1.69
C CYS A 27 1.89 -1.66 -2.47
N CYS A 28 2.03 -2.00 -3.75
CA CYS A 28 0.92 -2.28 -4.66
C CYS A 28 0.76 -3.78 -4.92
N GLY A 29 -0.45 -4.29 -4.74
CA GLY A 29 -0.83 -5.64 -5.14
C GLY A 29 -1.30 -5.74 -6.59
N PRO A 30 -1.73 -6.95 -7.03
CA PRO A 30 -2.08 -7.22 -8.43
C PRO A 30 -3.49 -6.76 -8.83
N GLY A 31 -4.28 -6.26 -7.87
CA GLY A 31 -5.71 -5.98 -8.03
C GLY A 31 -6.06 -4.49 -8.09
N ASN A 32 -7.34 -4.19 -7.85
CA ASN A 32 -7.84 -2.82 -7.80
C ASN A 32 -7.12 -2.00 -6.72
N GLN A 33 -6.78 -2.62 -5.58
CA GLN A 33 -6.09 -1.93 -4.49
C GLN A 33 -4.71 -1.43 -4.92
N GLY A 34 -3.94 -2.23 -5.66
CA GLY A 34 -2.68 -1.77 -6.24
C GLY A 34 -2.87 -0.66 -7.27
N GLY A 35 -3.99 -0.65 -8.00
CA GLY A 35 -4.36 0.47 -8.86
C GLY A 35 -4.63 1.76 -8.09
N ASP A 36 -5.33 1.68 -6.95
CA ASP A 36 -5.53 2.82 -6.04
C ASP A 36 -4.18 3.30 -5.48
N GLY A 37 -3.26 2.38 -5.15
CA GLY A 37 -1.88 2.68 -4.75
C GLY A 37 -1.09 3.43 -5.83
N LEU A 38 -1.15 3.01 -7.09
CA LEU A 38 -0.49 3.71 -8.20
C LEU A 38 -1.04 5.13 -8.39
N VAL A 39 -2.35 5.31 -8.28
CA VAL A 39 -2.97 6.64 -8.30
C VAL A 39 -2.48 7.47 -7.11
N ALA A 40 -2.46 6.89 -5.90
CA ALA A 40 -2.00 7.57 -4.70
C ALA A 40 -0.52 7.99 -4.83
N ALA A 41 0.36 7.12 -5.33
CA ALA A 41 1.76 7.44 -5.59
C ALA A 41 1.91 8.68 -6.49
N ARG A 42 1.12 8.75 -7.57
CA ARG A 42 1.10 9.93 -8.44
C ARG A 42 0.68 11.20 -7.70
N HIS A 43 -0.40 11.15 -6.92
CA HIS A 43 -0.86 12.31 -6.13
C HIS A 43 0.14 12.73 -5.07
N LEU A 44 0.77 11.78 -4.39
CA LEU A 44 1.83 12.05 -3.40
C LEU A 44 3.02 12.78 -4.04
N GLY A 45 3.43 12.39 -5.25
CA GLY A 45 4.45 13.13 -6.00
C GLY A 45 4.03 14.58 -6.30
N MET A 46 2.75 14.81 -6.65
CA MET A 46 2.22 16.17 -6.84
C MET A 46 2.10 16.98 -5.53
N PHE A 47 1.97 16.30 -4.38
CA PHE A 47 1.97 16.92 -3.06
C PHE A 47 3.39 17.21 -2.53
N GLY A 48 4.42 16.82 -3.29
CA GLY A 48 5.82 17.06 -2.96
C GLY A 48 6.45 16.03 -2.02
N TYR A 49 5.87 14.84 -1.92
CA TYR A 49 6.55 13.67 -1.34
C TYR A 49 7.48 13.04 -2.38
N ASP A 50 8.34 12.13 -1.92
CA ASP A 50 9.22 11.28 -2.73
C ASP A 50 8.72 9.82 -2.69
N PRO A 51 7.70 9.47 -3.49
CA PRO A 51 7.14 8.13 -3.49
C PRO A 51 8.02 7.14 -4.27
N MET A 52 8.13 5.92 -3.76
CA MET A 52 8.66 4.75 -4.47
C MET A 52 7.58 3.66 -4.48
N VAL A 53 7.40 2.98 -5.61
CA VAL A 53 6.42 1.89 -5.73
C VAL A 53 7.11 0.53 -5.66
N TRP A 54 6.64 -0.32 -4.76
CA TRP A 54 6.93 -1.75 -4.75
C TRP A 54 5.73 -2.51 -5.32
N MET A 55 5.92 -3.21 -6.45
CA MET A 55 4.86 -3.95 -7.14
C MET A 55 5.41 -5.27 -7.71
N PRO A 56 5.54 -6.33 -6.88
CA PRO A 56 6.20 -7.57 -7.29
C PRO A 56 5.34 -8.41 -8.24
N LYS A 57 4.02 -8.18 -8.27
CA LYS A 57 3.08 -8.83 -9.18
C LYS A 57 2.20 -7.78 -9.85
N PRO A 58 2.60 -7.28 -11.03
CA PRO A 58 1.80 -6.35 -11.80
C PRO A 58 0.45 -7.00 -12.16
N GLY A 59 -0.64 -6.24 -12.06
CA GLY A 59 -1.94 -6.73 -12.49
C GLY A 59 -2.03 -6.91 -14.01
N SER A 60 -2.84 -7.86 -14.46
CA SER A 60 -2.96 -8.22 -15.88
C SER A 60 -3.79 -7.25 -16.72
N LYS A 61 -4.67 -6.45 -16.09
CA LYS A 61 -5.55 -5.52 -16.80
C LYS A 61 -4.78 -4.31 -17.34
N GLU A 62 -5.12 -3.87 -18.54
CA GLU A 62 -4.50 -2.73 -19.23
C GLU A 62 -4.51 -1.45 -18.37
N ILE A 63 -5.57 -1.23 -17.59
CA ILE A 63 -5.69 -0.05 -16.72
C ILE A 63 -4.52 0.08 -15.74
N TYR A 64 -4.03 -1.03 -15.17
CA TYR A 64 -2.91 -0.99 -14.22
C TYR A 64 -1.59 -0.66 -14.92
N GLN A 65 -1.41 -1.15 -16.15
CA GLN A 65 -0.24 -0.84 -16.96
C GLN A 65 -0.23 0.66 -17.33
N ARG A 66 -1.39 1.23 -17.67
CA ARG A 66 -1.54 2.66 -17.93
C ARG A 66 -1.22 3.51 -16.70
N LEU A 67 -1.65 3.08 -15.51
CA LEU A 67 -1.32 3.76 -14.25
C LEU A 67 0.17 3.68 -13.91
N ALA A 68 0.79 2.51 -14.10
CA ALA A 68 2.24 2.36 -13.94
C ALA A 68 3.02 3.25 -14.92
N THR A 69 2.55 3.36 -16.17
CA THR A 69 3.13 4.29 -17.16
C THR A 69 3.00 5.75 -16.72
N GLN A 70 1.89 6.16 -16.12
CA GLN A 70 1.75 7.51 -15.56
C GLN A 70 2.78 7.77 -14.45
N CYS A 71 2.97 6.82 -13.54
CA CYS A 71 3.99 6.91 -12.49
C CYS A 71 5.40 7.05 -13.10
N LYS A 72 5.74 6.22 -14.10
CA LYS A 72 7.02 6.30 -14.83
C LYS A 72 7.22 7.66 -15.52
N ASN A 73 6.18 8.18 -16.18
CA ASN A 73 6.23 9.50 -16.84
C ASN A 73 6.48 10.64 -15.84
N MET A 74 6.08 10.44 -14.58
CA MET A 74 6.33 11.36 -13.47
C MET A 74 7.63 11.06 -12.72
N LYS A 75 8.47 10.16 -13.26
CA LYS A 75 9.77 9.76 -12.69
C LYS A 75 9.66 9.13 -11.30
N ILE A 76 8.50 8.57 -10.95
CA ILE A 76 8.30 7.80 -9.72
C ILE A 76 8.98 6.43 -9.90
N PRO A 77 9.97 6.06 -9.07
CA PRO A 77 10.62 4.76 -9.18
C PRO A 77 9.64 3.61 -8.93
N ILE A 78 9.67 2.59 -9.79
CA ILE A 78 8.93 1.35 -9.61
C ILE A 78 9.92 0.20 -9.56
N ILE A 79 9.97 -0.48 -8.41
CA ILE A 79 10.81 -1.66 -8.21
C ILE A 79 10.31 -2.78 -9.13
N GLN A 80 11.22 -3.34 -9.92
CA GLN A 80 10.86 -4.39 -10.86
C GLN A 80 10.53 -5.70 -10.13
N PRO A 81 9.58 -6.49 -10.66
CA PRO A 81 9.29 -7.83 -10.16
C PRO A 81 10.55 -8.71 -10.08
N THR A 82 10.76 -9.33 -8.93
CA THR A 82 11.83 -10.29 -8.68
C THR A 82 11.36 -11.33 -7.66
N ASN A 83 12.01 -12.49 -7.64
CA ASN A 83 11.78 -13.52 -6.62
C ASN A 83 12.58 -13.28 -5.32
N ASP A 84 13.44 -12.26 -5.31
CA ASP A 84 14.25 -11.86 -4.15
C ASP A 84 13.58 -10.70 -3.38
N MET A 85 13.65 -10.74 -2.05
CA MET A 85 13.14 -9.69 -1.17
C MET A 85 14.14 -8.57 -0.90
N SER A 86 15.41 -8.69 -1.35
CA SER A 86 16.41 -7.62 -1.15
C SER A 86 15.93 -6.23 -1.62
N PRO A 87 15.21 -6.06 -2.76
CA PRO A 87 14.78 -4.73 -3.16
C PRO A 87 13.69 -4.16 -2.25
N LEU A 88 12.84 -5.01 -1.65
CA LEU A 88 11.86 -4.56 -0.66
C LEU A 88 12.57 -4.10 0.62
N ARG A 89 13.54 -4.88 1.13
CA ARG A 89 14.33 -4.51 2.32
C ARG A 89 15.04 -3.17 2.13
N ASP A 90 15.65 -2.99 0.97
CA ASP A 90 16.33 -1.76 0.57
C ASP A 90 15.38 -0.56 0.48
N ALA A 91 14.15 -0.77 0.02
CA ALA A 91 13.13 0.27 -0.07
C ALA A 91 12.58 0.65 1.30
N LEU A 92 12.33 -0.34 2.17
CA LEU A 92 11.92 -0.13 3.56
C LEU A 92 12.97 0.71 4.31
N ALA A 93 14.26 0.35 4.21
CA ALA A 93 15.34 1.09 4.86
C ALA A 93 15.49 2.56 4.38
N ARG A 94 14.90 2.91 3.23
CA ARG A 94 14.95 4.25 2.63
C ARG A 94 13.64 5.02 2.74
N SER A 95 12.65 4.50 3.43
CA SER A 95 11.30 5.10 3.51
C SER A 95 10.99 5.59 4.93
N ASP A 96 10.09 6.56 5.02
CA ASP A 96 9.61 7.13 6.28
C ASP A 96 8.22 6.63 6.66
N VAL A 97 7.39 6.28 5.66
CA VAL A 97 6.01 5.80 5.83
C VAL A 97 5.62 4.86 4.69
N ILE A 98 4.76 3.90 4.99
CA ILE A 98 4.25 2.91 4.04
C ILE A 98 2.79 3.19 3.72
N LEU A 99 2.44 3.18 2.43
CA LEU A 99 1.06 3.06 1.97
C LEU A 99 0.81 1.60 1.56
N ASP A 100 0.08 0.87 2.39
CA ASP A 100 -0.34 -0.50 2.12
C ASP A 100 -1.56 -0.50 1.18
N ALA A 101 -1.28 -0.83 -0.08
CA ALA A 101 -2.27 -1.01 -1.14
C ALA A 101 -2.14 -2.41 -1.78
N ILE A 102 -1.78 -3.42 -0.97
CA ILE A 102 -1.54 -4.78 -1.46
C ILE A 102 -2.87 -5.51 -1.68
N PHE A 103 -3.70 -5.64 -0.65
CA PHE A 103 -4.97 -6.34 -0.68
C PHE A 103 -6.11 -5.44 -0.20
N GLY A 104 -7.28 -5.59 -0.82
CA GLY A 104 -8.50 -4.86 -0.45
C GLY A 104 -9.66 -5.82 -0.19
N PHE A 105 -10.90 -5.31 -0.16
CA PHE A 105 -12.10 -6.09 0.21
C PHE A 105 -12.36 -7.38 -0.60
N SER A 106 -11.76 -7.58 -1.77
CA SER A 106 -11.93 -8.81 -2.55
C SER A 106 -10.94 -9.92 -2.18
N PHE A 107 -9.98 -9.63 -1.30
CA PHE A 107 -9.00 -10.61 -0.84
C PHE A 107 -9.65 -11.67 0.02
N LYS A 108 -9.14 -12.90 -0.12
CA LYS A 108 -9.51 -14.04 0.73
C LYS A 108 -8.23 -14.72 1.19
N PRO A 109 -8.04 -14.94 2.50
CA PRO A 109 -6.95 -15.75 3.02
C PRO A 109 -6.89 -17.15 2.37
N PRO A 110 -5.71 -17.81 2.34
CA PRO A 110 -4.44 -17.36 2.91
C PRO A 110 -3.65 -16.42 1.98
N VAL A 111 -2.77 -15.61 2.57
CA VAL A 111 -1.74 -14.86 1.83
C VAL A 111 -0.77 -15.85 1.19
N ARG A 112 -0.33 -15.56 -0.04
CA ARG A 112 0.59 -16.41 -0.80
C ARG A 112 1.82 -15.62 -1.23
N GLU A 113 2.90 -16.33 -1.55
CA GLU A 113 4.10 -15.76 -2.16
C GLU A 113 3.78 -14.80 -3.32
N PRO A 114 4.50 -13.66 -3.43
CA PRO A 114 5.57 -13.18 -2.55
C PRO A 114 5.06 -12.40 -1.32
N PHE A 115 3.75 -12.27 -1.15
CA PHE A 115 3.18 -11.33 -0.19
C PHE A 115 3.25 -11.82 1.25
N ASP A 116 3.29 -13.13 1.47
CA ASP A 116 3.44 -13.74 2.80
C ASP A 116 4.74 -13.28 3.49
N GLN A 117 5.87 -13.39 2.79
CA GLN A 117 7.15 -12.89 3.26
C GLN A 117 7.16 -11.36 3.32
N ALA A 118 6.57 -10.69 2.33
CA ALA A 118 6.55 -9.22 2.29
C ALA A 118 5.80 -8.60 3.47
N LEU A 119 4.68 -9.18 3.90
CA LEU A 119 3.94 -8.68 5.06
C LEU A 119 4.78 -8.78 6.34
N SER A 120 5.50 -9.88 6.54
CA SER A 120 6.44 -10.01 7.68
C SER A 120 7.49 -8.91 7.66
N LEU A 121 8.10 -8.65 6.50
CA LEU A 121 9.14 -7.62 6.36
C LEU A 121 8.61 -6.20 6.58
N ILE A 122 7.40 -5.93 6.11
CA ILE A 122 6.73 -4.65 6.34
C ILE A 122 6.49 -4.45 7.84
N THR A 123 5.95 -5.45 8.54
CA THR A 123 5.74 -5.41 9.99
C THR A 123 7.06 -5.23 10.76
N GLU A 124 8.09 -6.00 10.42
CA GLU A 124 9.42 -5.94 11.04
C GLU A 124 10.14 -4.61 10.82
N SER A 125 9.77 -3.84 9.79
CA SER A 125 10.38 -2.54 9.51
C SER A 125 10.11 -1.50 10.61
N GLY A 126 9.03 -1.66 11.37
CA GLY A 126 8.60 -0.68 12.40
C GLY A 126 8.21 0.68 11.83
N LEU A 127 8.10 0.83 10.51
CA LEU A 127 7.66 2.06 9.88
C LEU A 127 6.15 2.26 10.08
N PRO A 128 5.69 3.52 10.18
CA PRO A 128 4.27 3.81 10.16
C PRO A 128 3.58 3.31 8.89
N ILE A 129 2.38 2.74 9.04
CA ILE A 129 1.61 2.15 7.92
C ILE A 129 0.25 2.81 7.80
N VAL A 130 -0.10 3.21 6.58
CA VAL A 130 -1.44 3.62 6.17
C VAL A 130 -2.01 2.54 5.26
N SER A 131 -3.00 1.78 5.72
CA SER A 131 -3.65 0.76 4.89
C SER A 131 -4.85 1.31 4.15
N VAL A 132 -4.98 0.88 2.90
CA VAL A 132 -6.10 1.25 2.04
C VAL A 132 -7.17 0.16 2.08
N ASP A 133 -8.41 0.57 2.33
CA ASP A 133 -9.63 -0.24 2.26
C ASP A 133 -9.81 -1.22 3.43
N ILE A 134 -8.86 -2.15 3.59
CA ILE A 134 -8.71 -3.14 4.67
C ILE A 134 -7.21 -3.42 4.82
N PRO A 135 -6.67 -3.59 6.04
CA PRO A 135 -5.24 -3.91 6.18
C PRO A 135 -4.89 -5.23 5.51
N SER A 136 -3.81 -5.24 4.74
CA SER A 136 -3.44 -6.41 3.96
C SER A 136 -3.20 -7.64 4.85
N GLY A 137 -3.80 -8.76 4.45
CA GLY A 137 -3.77 -10.02 5.20
C GLY A 137 -4.93 -10.21 6.17
N TRP A 138 -5.76 -9.18 6.40
CA TRP A 138 -6.97 -9.31 7.21
C TRP A 138 -8.09 -10.05 6.46
N ASP A 139 -8.94 -10.73 7.23
CA ASP A 139 -10.27 -11.12 6.75
C ASP A 139 -11.19 -9.90 6.73
N VAL A 140 -11.95 -9.75 5.64
CA VAL A 140 -12.76 -8.56 5.36
C VAL A 140 -13.91 -8.40 6.35
N GLU A 141 -14.35 -9.49 6.97
CA GLU A 141 -15.43 -9.50 7.96
C GLU A 141 -14.91 -9.69 9.39
N LYS A 142 -13.93 -10.59 9.56
CA LYS A 142 -13.45 -11.01 10.89
C LYS A 142 -12.20 -10.26 11.38
N GLY A 143 -11.66 -9.36 10.57
CA GLY A 143 -10.43 -8.63 10.89
C GLY A 143 -9.20 -9.54 10.88
N ASN A 144 -8.21 -9.27 11.76
CA ASN A 144 -6.95 -10.04 11.83
C ASN A 144 -7.09 -11.39 12.57
N ALA A 145 -8.14 -12.17 12.29
CA ALA A 145 -8.42 -13.43 12.99
C ALA A 145 -7.29 -14.47 12.89
N ALA A 146 -6.47 -14.38 11.84
CA ALA A 146 -5.32 -15.25 11.64
C ALA A 146 -4.02 -14.73 12.25
N GLY A 147 -3.97 -13.47 12.71
CA GLY A 147 -2.77 -12.85 13.31
C GLY A 147 -1.59 -12.68 12.35
N VAL A 148 -1.84 -12.65 11.03
CA VAL A 148 -0.80 -12.56 9.97
C VAL A 148 -0.91 -11.31 9.12
N GLY A 149 -1.94 -10.50 9.33
CA GLY A 149 -2.13 -9.25 8.62
C GLY A 149 -1.26 -8.12 9.16
N LEU A 150 -1.16 -7.04 8.39
CA LEU A 150 -0.49 -5.81 8.84
C LEU A 150 -1.30 -5.11 9.94
N ASP A 151 -0.61 -4.43 10.85
CA ASP A 151 -1.20 -3.61 11.91
C ASP A 151 -0.92 -2.12 11.64
N PRO A 152 -1.79 -1.43 10.88
CA PRO A 152 -1.54 -0.06 10.47
C PRO A 152 -1.91 0.96 11.56
N ASP A 153 -1.25 2.11 11.51
CA ASP A 153 -1.59 3.27 12.33
C ASP A 153 -2.86 3.95 11.83
N VAL A 154 -3.09 3.90 10.52
CA VAL A 154 -4.22 4.58 9.85
C VAL A 154 -4.88 3.63 8.86
N LEU A 155 -6.22 3.57 8.91
CA LEU A 155 -7.02 2.82 7.95
C LEU A 155 -7.90 3.76 7.11
N VAL A 156 -7.71 3.76 5.79
CA VAL A 156 -8.53 4.53 4.85
C VAL A 156 -9.66 3.66 4.31
N SER A 157 -10.83 3.73 4.93
CA SER A 157 -12.02 3.03 4.41
C SER A 157 -12.54 3.72 3.14
N LEU A 158 -12.46 3.04 2.00
CA LEU A 158 -13.00 3.56 0.75
C LEU A 158 -14.47 3.18 0.59
N THR A 159 -15.29 4.14 0.17
CA THR A 159 -16.76 4.05 0.06
C THR A 159 -17.47 3.89 1.40
N ALA A 160 -17.20 2.81 2.12
CA ALA A 160 -17.67 2.56 3.48
C ALA A 160 -16.67 1.67 4.24
N PRO A 161 -16.67 1.70 5.59
CA PRO A 161 -15.96 0.71 6.40
C PRO A 161 -16.51 -0.70 6.15
N LYS A 162 -15.64 -1.70 6.21
CA LYS A 162 -16.00 -3.13 6.13
C LYS A 162 -16.14 -3.64 7.55
N GLU A 163 -16.81 -4.77 7.74
CA GLU A 163 -17.02 -5.34 9.08
C GLU A 163 -15.69 -5.64 9.81
N GLY A 164 -14.68 -6.12 9.10
CA GLY A 164 -13.35 -6.38 9.67
C GLY A 164 -12.65 -5.11 10.20
N ALA A 165 -13.04 -3.92 9.75
CA ALA A 165 -12.51 -2.66 10.27
C ALA A 165 -12.93 -2.39 11.73
N ARG A 166 -13.91 -3.14 12.28
CA ARG A 166 -14.26 -3.06 13.71
C ARG A 166 -13.13 -3.50 14.63
N GLU A 167 -12.23 -4.36 14.15
CA GLU A 167 -11.07 -4.85 14.89
C GLU A 167 -9.86 -3.90 14.80
N PHE A 168 -9.98 -2.79 14.07
CA PHE A 168 -8.92 -1.79 13.93
C PHE A 168 -8.63 -1.07 15.25
N LYS A 169 -7.35 -0.99 15.61
CA LYS A 169 -6.85 -0.41 16.87
C LYS A 169 -5.70 0.59 16.68
N GLY A 170 -5.55 1.11 15.46
CA GLY A 170 -4.53 2.13 15.17
C GLY A 170 -4.82 3.46 15.87
N LEU A 171 -3.99 4.47 15.56
CA LEU A 171 -3.99 5.79 16.20
C LEU A 171 -5.33 6.53 16.11
#